data_AF-A4F5W8-F1
#
_entry.id   AF-A4F5W8-F1
#
_cell.length_a   1.000
_cell.length_b   1.000
_cell.length_c   1.000
_cell.angle_alpha   90.00
_cell.angle_beta   90.00
_cell.angle_gamma   90.00
#
_symmetry.space_group_name_H-M   'P 1'
#
loop_
_entity.id
_entity.type
_entity.pdbx_description
1 polymer ?
#
loop_
_entity_poly.entity_id
_entity_poly.type
_entity_poly.pdbx_seq_one_letter_code
_entity_poly.pdbx_strand_id
1 'polypeptide(L)'
;MPGQVEGTGYSVVPESLRGTTTAWEESRDRWLLLASRMETEFYMPDNAMGLLGREQNFPRTYNEARATIGRKLAEGADVLGGTSTDLDRVADEYEDRDYEYYKKFGYLNDEMDDRVSGSF
;
A
#
# COMPACT_ATOMS: atom_id res chain seq x y z
N MET A 1 -1.66 -15.64 39.63
CA MET A 1 -0.76 -15.79 38.47
C MET A 1 -1.36 -14.97 37.34
N PRO A 2 -0.61 -14.08 36.69
CA PRO A 2 -1.17 -13.22 35.66
C PRO A 2 -1.50 -14.05 34.42
N GLY A 3 -2.71 -13.81 33.91
CA GLY A 3 -3.33 -14.54 32.82
C GLY A 3 -2.50 -14.46 31.55
N GLN A 4 -2.35 -15.63 30.95
CA GLN A 4 -1.85 -15.85 29.61
C GLN A 4 -2.67 -14.97 28.65
N VAL A 5 -2.02 -14.01 27.99
CA VAL A 5 -2.61 -13.30 26.86
C VAL A 5 -2.68 -14.31 25.74
N GLU A 6 -3.83 -14.99 25.61
CA GLU A 6 -4.16 -15.76 24.41
C GLU A 6 -4.21 -14.77 23.26
N GLY A 7 -3.12 -14.71 22.51
CA GLY A 7 -3.03 -13.92 21.29
C GLY A 7 -4.12 -14.37 20.34
N THR A 8 -5.01 -13.44 20.01
CA THR A 8 -5.91 -13.49 18.86
C THR A 8 -5.06 -13.42 17.58
N GLY A 9 -4.28 -14.47 17.33
CA GLY A 9 -3.21 -14.48 16.32
C GLY A 9 -3.69 -14.28 14.88
N TYR A 10 -4.99 -14.39 14.64
CA TYR A 10 -5.59 -14.19 13.32
C TYR A 10 -6.23 -12.82 13.14
N SER A 11 -6.97 -12.27 14.11
CA SER A 11 -7.61 -10.94 13.96
C SER A 11 -6.62 -9.78 13.75
N VAL A 12 -5.38 -9.92 14.24
CA VAL A 12 -4.35 -8.87 14.13
C VAL A 12 -3.70 -8.85 12.73
N VAL A 13 -3.76 -9.96 11.98
CA VAL A 13 -3.06 -10.09 10.69
C VAL A 13 -3.77 -9.35 9.54
N PRO A 14 -5.09 -9.49 9.31
CA PRO A 14 -5.80 -8.72 8.28
C PRO A 14 -5.77 -7.22 8.56
N GLU A 15 -5.98 -6.79 9.81
CA GLU A 15 -6.00 -5.37 10.16
C GLU A 15 -4.60 -4.73 9.99
N SER A 16 -3.52 -5.45 10.33
CA SER A 16 -2.15 -4.97 10.07
C SER A 16 -1.78 -4.98 8.59
N LEU A 17 -2.28 -5.94 7.80
CA LEU A 17 -2.13 -5.95 6.35
C LEU A 17 -2.86 -4.76 5.71
N ARG A 18 -4.12 -4.51 6.09
CA ARG A 18 -4.89 -3.34 5.62
C ARG A 18 -4.21 -2.02 6.00
N GLY A 19 -3.72 -1.89 7.24
CA GLY A 19 -2.95 -0.71 7.65
C GLY A 19 -1.66 -0.51 6.84
N THR A 20 -1.02 -1.62 6.44
CA THR A 20 0.16 -1.59 5.56
C THR A 20 -0.24 -1.19 4.13
N THR A 21 -1.36 -1.71 3.58
CA THR A 21 -1.91 -1.30 2.29
C THR A 21 -2.10 0.22 2.25
N THR A 22 -2.75 0.81 3.26
CA THR A 22 -2.98 2.26 3.33
C THR A 22 -1.65 3.04 3.26
N ALA A 23 -0.61 2.59 3.95
CA ALA A 23 0.70 3.24 3.90
C ALA A 23 1.35 3.19 2.50
N TRP A 24 1.15 2.08 1.76
CA TRP A 24 1.60 1.95 0.37
C TRP A 24 0.81 2.84 -0.57
N GLU A 25 -0.51 2.93 -0.40
CA GLU A 25 -1.39 3.83 -1.18
C GLU A 25 -1.03 5.30 -0.95
N GLU A 26 -0.85 5.72 0.31
CA GLU A 26 -0.41 7.09 0.62
C GLU A 26 0.96 7.40 -0.02
N SER A 27 1.87 6.43 -0.01
CA SER A 27 3.19 6.59 -0.62
C SER A 27 3.08 6.72 -2.14
N ARG A 28 2.26 5.88 -2.78
CA ARG A 28 1.93 5.98 -4.21
C ARG A 28 1.37 7.34 -4.56
N ASP A 29 0.40 7.84 -3.81
CA ASP A 29 -0.26 9.11 -4.07
C ASP A 29 0.72 10.29 -3.98
N ARG A 30 1.65 10.24 -3.01
CA ARG A 30 2.72 11.25 -2.90
C ARG A 30 3.66 11.22 -4.10
N TRP A 31 3.95 10.04 -4.65
CA TRP A 31 4.80 9.91 -5.85
C TRP A 31 4.10 10.42 -7.10
N LEU A 32 2.81 10.10 -7.28
CA LEU A 32 2.00 10.63 -8.38
C LEU A 32 1.86 12.16 -8.29
N LEU A 33 1.64 12.69 -7.08
CA LEU A 33 1.61 14.13 -6.87
C LEU A 33 2.94 14.77 -7.28
N LEU A 34 4.08 14.23 -6.83
CA LEU A 34 5.38 14.77 -7.23
C LEU A 34 5.62 14.65 -8.74
N ALA A 35 5.23 13.54 -9.37
CA ALA A 35 5.32 13.35 -10.82
C ALA A 35 4.53 14.43 -11.57
N SER A 36 3.29 14.72 -11.16
CA SER A 36 2.49 15.80 -11.78
C SER A 36 3.10 17.19 -11.61
N ARG A 37 3.74 17.47 -10.45
CA ARG A 37 4.49 18.72 -10.24
C ARG A 37 5.75 18.79 -11.11
N MET A 38 6.40 17.65 -11.33
CA MET A 38 7.50 17.53 -12.31
C MET A 38 7.04 17.79 -13.74
N GLU A 39 5.75 17.78 -14.07
CA GLU A 39 5.25 18.15 -15.39
C GLU A 39 4.80 19.60 -15.49
N THR A 40 4.37 20.21 -14.38
CA THR A 40 3.71 21.53 -14.38
C THR A 40 4.49 22.64 -13.69
N GLU A 41 5.11 22.37 -12.53
CA GLU A 41 5.65 23.43 -11.66
C GLU A 41 7.15 23.66 -11.88
N PHE A 42 7.92 22.59 -12.14
CA PHE A 42 9.38 22.66 -12.20
C PHE A 42 9.93 22.98 -13.59
N TYR A 43 9.16 23.55 -14.50
CA TYR A 43 9.65 23.83 -15.86
C TYR A 43 10.62 25.02 -15.85
N MET A 44 11.75 24.89 -16.56
CA MET A 44 12.69 25.99 -16.76
C MET A 44 12.52 26.60 -18.17
N PRO A 45 12.10 27.87 -18.29
CA PRO A 45 12.06 28.57 -19.57
C PRO A 45 13.45 28.75 -20.19
N ASP A 46 13.51 28.82 -21.52
CA ASP A 46 14.78 28.95 -22.28
C ASP A 46 15.61 30.18 -21.94
N ASN A 47 14.97 31.24 -21.43
CA ASN A 47 15.61 32.49 -21.05
C ASN A 47 15.93 32.59 -19.55
N ALA A 48 15.60 31.59 -18.73
CA ALA A 48 15.75 31.64 -17.27
C ALA A 48 17.21 31.82 -16.82
N MET A 49 18.17 31.38 -17.62
CA MET A 49 19.61 31.43 -17.32
C MET A 49 20.38 32.49 -18.13
N GLY A 50 19.65 33.41 -18.80
CA GLY A 50 20.23 34.40 -19.69
C GLY A 50 20.91 33.82 -20.93
N LEU A 51 21.62 34.67 -21.68
CA LEU A 51 22.23 34.30 -22.96
C LEU A 51 23.24 33.15 -22.83
N LEU A 52 24.16 33.24 -21.88
CA LEU A 52 25.21 32.23 -21.66
C LEU A 52 24.64 30.86 -21.27
N GLY A 53 23.58 30.84 -20.46
CA GLY A 53 22.91 29.59 -20.09
C GLY A 53 22.18 28.95 -21.27
N ARG A 54 21.58 29.77 -22.14
CA ARG A 54 20.92 29.31 -23.36
C ARG A 54 21.91 28.74 -24.38
N GLU A 55 23.04 29.42 -24.62
CA GLU A 55 24.09 28.93 -25.53
C GLU A 55 24.68 27.58 -25.07
N GLN A 56 24.72 27.35 -23.75
CA GLN A 56 25.15 26.08 -23.16
C GLN A 56 24.03 25.02 -23.08
N ASN A 57 22.83 25.29 -23.60
CA ASN A 57 21.67 24.40 -23.56
C ASN A 57 21.24 23.95 -22.15
N PHE A 58 21.53 24.74 -21.10
CA PHE A 58 21.17 24.38 -19.73
C PHE A 58 19.67 24.15 -19.53
N PRO A 59 18.77 25.05 -19.98
CA PRO A 59 17.32 24.85 -19.81
C PRO A 59 16.84 23.53 -20.42
N ARG A 60 17.34 23.17 -21.61
CA ARG A 60 17.01 21.90 -22.26
C ARG A 60 17.45 20.70 -21.42
N THR A 61 18.73 20.64 -21.04
CA THR A 61 19.28 19.54 -20.25
C THR A 61 18.56 19.39 -18.91
N TYR A 62 18.25 20.51 -18.26
CA TYR A 62 17.48 20.51 -17.01
C TYR A 62 16.07 19.94 -17.22
N ASN A 63 15.35 20.39 -18.25
CA ASN A 63 13.99 19.93 -18.53
C ASN A 63 13.95 18.45 -18.95
N GLU A 64 14.98 17.95 -19.63
CA GLU A 64 15.14 16.52 -19.94
C GLU A 64 15.35 15.67 -18.67
N ALA A 65 16.21 16.14 -17.76
CA ALA A 65 16.43 15.50 -16.47
C ALA A 65 15.15 15.48 -15.62
N ARG A 66 14.46 16.63 -15.53
CA ARG A 66 13.14 16.77 -14.89
C ARG A 66 12.12 15.79 -15.46
N ALA A 67 11.99 15.69 -16.79
CA ALA A 67 11.06 14.76 -17.43
C ALA A 67 11.41 13.29 -17.13
N THR A 68 12.70 12.98 -17.02
CA THR A 68 13.16 11.64 -16.63
C THR A 68 12.82 11.32 -15.17
N ILE A 69 13.00 12.28 -14.26
CA ILE A 69 12.58 12.15 -12.86
C ILE A 69 11.06 11.94 -12.77
N GLY A 70 10.26 12.75 -13.46
CA GLY A 70 8.80 12.62 -13.50
C GLY A 70 8.34 11.23 -13.95
N ARG A 71 8.92 10.70 -15.04
CA ARG A 71 8.62 9.34 -15.51
C ARG A 71 9.01 8.27 -14.49
N LYS A 72 10.18 8.38 -13.86
CA LYS A 72 10.63 7.41 -12.85
C LYS A 72 9.75 7.41 -11.59
N LEU A 73 9.23 8.57 -11.20
CA LEU A 73 8.26 8.67 -10.12
C LEU A 73 6.93 8.00 -10.48
N ALA A 74 6.43 8.19 -11.71
CA ALA A 74 5.22 7.53 -12.17
C ALA A 74 5.40 5.99 -12.22
N GLU A 75 6.50 5.51 -12.82
CA GLU A 75 6.84 4.07 -12.85
C GLU A 75 6.93 3.48 -11.44
N GLY A 76 7.54 4.19 -10.49
CA GLY A 76 7.61 3.74 -9.10
C GLY A 76 6.24 3.71 -8.42
N ALA A 77 5.39 4.71 -8.66
CA ALA A 77 4.03 4.74 -8.14
C ALA A 77 3.20 3.54 -8.62
N ASP A 78 3.39 3.10 -9.86
CA ASP A 78 2.73 1.90 -10.39
C ASP A 78 3.16 0.64 -9.63
N VAL A 79 4.45 0.51 -9.30
CA VAL A 79 4.98 -0.60 -8.48
C VAL A 79 4.40 -0.58 -7.07
N LEU A 80 4.30 0.61 -6.44
CA LEU A 80 3.69 0.76 -5.12
C LEU A 80 2.20 0.36 -5.15
N GLY A 81 1.46 0.75 -6.20
CA GLY A 81 0.06 0.36 -6.40
C GLY A 81 -0.13 -1.13 -6.61
N GLY A 82 0.75 -1.78 -7.37
CA GLY A 82 0.75 -3.24 -7.51
C GLY A 82 0.98 -3.94 -6.17
N THR A 83 1.91 -3.44 -5.36
CA THR A 83 2.21 -3.99 -4.03
C THR A 83 1.01 -3.86 -3.08
N SER A 84 0.33 -2.70 -3.07
CA SER A 84 -0.90 -2.50 -2.28
C SER A 84 -2.01 -3.46 -2.71
N THR A 85 -2.20 -3.64 -4.03
CA THR A 85 -3.21 -4.58 -4.57
C THR A 85 -2.94 -6.02 -4.15
N ASP A 86 -1.67 -6.45 -4.17
CA ASP A 86 -1.28 -7.78 -3.74
C ASP A 86 -1.47 -7.97 -2.22
N LEU A 87 -1.20 -6.94 -1.41
CA LEU A 87 -1.42 -7.00 0.03
C LEU A 87 -2.91 -7.08 0.39
N ASP A 88 -3.77 -6.33 -0.30
CA ASP A 88 -5.22 -6.41 -0.11
C ASP A 88 -5.76 -7.79 -0.50
N ARG A 89 -5.31 -8.35 -1.62
CA ARG A 89 -5.68 -9.72 -2.00
C ARG A 89 -5.29 -10.74 -0.94
N VAL A 90 -4.09 -10.60 -0.37
CA VAL A 90 -3.65 -11.48 0.72
C VAL A 90 -4.50 -11.29 1.96
N ALA A 91 -4.87 -10.06 2.32
CA ALA A 91 -5.76 -9.78 3.45
C ALA A 91 -7.13 -10.44 3.25
N ASP A 92 -7.73 -10.28 2.06
CA ASP A 92 -9.02 -10.91 1.71
C ASP A 92 -8.93 -12.45 1.78
N GLU A 93 -7.85 -13.06 1.27
CA GLU A 93 -7.63 -14.52 1.38
C GLU A 93 -7.54 -15.01 2.84
N TYR A 94 -6.98 -14.20 3.75
CA TYR A 94 -6.95 -14.52 5.18
C TYR A 94 -8.34 -14.38 5.82
N GLU A 95 -9.09 -13.33 5.49
CA GLU A 95 -10.45 -13.12 6.00
C GLU A 95 -11.41 -14.25 5.55
N ASP A 96 -11.33 -14.68 4.29
CA ASP A 96 -12.12 -15.80 3.76
C ASP A 96 -11.78 -17.12 4.46
N ARG A 97 -10.49 -17.36 4.71
CA ARG A 97 -10.06 -18.55 5.46
C ARG A 97 -10.57 -18.52 6.89
N ASP A 98 -10.48 -17.38 7.57
CA ASP A 98 -11.00 -17.23 8.93
C ASP A 98 -12.51 -17.50 8.98
N TYR A 99 -13.27 -17.02 8.00
CA TYR A 99 -14.69 -17.30 7.88
C TYR A 99 -15.00 -18.80 7.69
N GLU A 100 -14.25 -19.49 6.83
CA GLU A 100 -14.37 -20.93 6.63
C GLU A 100 -13.96 -21.76 7.86
N TYR A 101 -12.93 -21.30 8.60
CA TYR A 101 -12.54 -21.92 9.88
C TYR A 101 -13.60 -21.72 10.96
N TYR A 102 -14.18 -20.52 11.07
CA TYR A 102 -15.27 -20.25 12.01
C TYR A 102 -16.50 -21.10 11.70
N LYS A 103 -16.82 -21.29 10.42
CA LYS A 103 -17.88 -22.22 9.98
C LYS A 103 -17.60 -23.68 10.31
N LYS A 104 -16.36 -24.15 10.27
CA LYS A 104 -16.04 -25.55 10.55
C LYS A 104 -15.90 -25.84 12.04
N PHE A 105 -15.28 -24.95 12.80
CA PHE A 105 -14.90 -25.22 14.19
C PHE A 105 -15.74 -24.46 15.22
N GLY A 106 -16.31 -23.30 14.87
CA GLY A 106 -17.26 -22.60 15.74
C GLY A 106 -18.55 -23.40 15.95
N TYR A 107 -19.07 -24.00 14.87
CA TYR A 107 -20.25 -24.88 14.94
C TYR A 107 -19.97 -26.21 15.66
N LEU A 108 -18.73 -26.74 15.59
CA LEU A 108 -18.36 -27.97 16.31
C LEU A 108 -18.22 -27.72 17.82
N ASN A 109 -17.72 -26.55 18.23
CA ASN A 109 -17.66 -26.21 19.65
C ASN A 109 -19.05 -25.94 20.25
N ASP A 110 -19.92 -25.19 19.57
CA ASP A 110 -21.30 -24.98 20.05
C ASP A 110 -22.09 -26.30 20.08
N GLU A 111 -21.96 -27.20 19.09
CA GLU A 111 -22.60 -28.52 19.13
C GLU A 111 -22.02 -29.44 20.21
N MET A 112 -20.73 -29.32 20.56
CA MET A 112 -20.14 -30.13 21.63
C MET A 112 -20.56 -29.62 23.02
N ASP A 113 -20.69 -28.30 23.21
CA ASP A 113 -21.11 -27.72 24.49
C ASP A 113 -22.59 -28.03 24.81
N ASP A 114 -23.46 -28.03 23.78
CA ASP A 114 -24.86 -28.46 23.90
C ASP A 114 -25.01 -29.98 24.14
N ARG A 115 -24.07 -30.80 23.65
CA ARG A 115 -24.10 -32.27 23.86
C ARG A 115 -23.55 -32.70 25.21
N VAL A 116 -22.63 -31.94 25.82
CA VAL A 116 -22.07 -32.25 27.15
C VAL A 116 -23.02 -31.78 28.28
N SER A 117 -23.80 -30.73 28.05
CA SER A 117 -24.82 -30.25 28.99
C SER A 117 -26.10 -31.12 29.03
N GLY A 118 -26.23 -32.08 28.09
CA GLY A 118 -27.40 -32.96 27.95
C GLY A 118 -27.23 -34.40 28.46
N SER A 119 -26.08 -34.78 29.02
CA SER A 119 -25.92 -36.10 29.63
C SER A 119 -25.93 -36.02 31.15
N PHE A 120 -27.05 -36.48 31.71
CA PHE A 120 -27.24 -36.82 33.12
C PHE A 120 -26.20 -37.84 33.63
#